data_AF-A0A3A9WAM3-F1
#
_entry.id   AF-A0A3A9WAM3-F1
#
_cell.length_a   1.000
_cell.length_b   1.000
_cell.length_c   1.000
_cell.angle_alpha   90.00
_cell.angle_beta   90.00
_cell.angle_gamma   90.00
#
_symmetry.space_group_name_H-M   'P 1'
#
loop_
_entity.id
_entity.type
_entity.pdbx_description
1 polymer ?
#
loop_
_entity_poly.entity_id
_entity_poly.type
_entity_poly.pdbx_seq_one_letter_code
_entity_poly.pdbx_strand_id
1 'polypeptide(L)' 'MQTPITVNIAVKDKAEAHQVKKAFETMNRNFGAKGIIRMEHLFLNDAFIRNLVKIKIKKG' A
#
# COMPACT_ATOMS: atom_id res chain seq x y z
N MET A 1 17.25 15.19 7.43
CA MET A 1 16.43 15.92 6.45
C MET A 1 15.39 14.95 5.91
N GLN A 2 14.09 15.27 5.98
CA GLN A 2 13.02 14.41 5.45
C GLN A 2 12.59 14.95 4.07
N THR A 3 12.71 14.13 3.04
CA THR A 3 12.38 14.50 1.65
C THR A 3 10.91 14.20 1.38
N PRO A 4 10.09 15.18 0.96
CA PRO A 4 8.69 14.92 0.62
C PRO A 4 8.59 14.07 -0.65
N ILE A 5 7.79 12.99 -0.60
CA ILE A 5 7.45 12.18 -1.76
C ILE A 5 6.05 12.58 -2.22
N THR A 6 5.95 13.19 -3.41
CA THR A 6 4.67 13.53 -4.04
C THR A 6 4.23 12.37 -4.92
N VAL A 7 3.06 11.79 -4.63
CA VAL A 7 2.46 10.69 -5.40
C VAL A 7 1.20 11.20 -6.10
N ASN A 8 1.19 11.18 -7.42
CA ASN A 8 0.00 11.51 -8.22
C ASN A 8 -0.81 10.24 -8.46
N ILE A 9 -2.08 10.25 -8.06
CA ILE A 9 -2.98 9.09 -8.16
C ILE A 9 -4.19 9.50 -8.99
N ALA A 10 -4.46 8.76 -10.07
CA ALA A 10 -5.67 8.90 -10.84
C ALA A 10 -6.76 7.98 -10.25
N VAL A 11 -7.91 8.56 -9.91
CA VAL A 11 -9.07 7.87 -9.33
C VAL A 11 -10.33 8.23 -10.10
N LYS A 12 -11.29 7.31 -10.17
CA LYS A 12 -12.52 7.51 -10.97
C LYS A 12 -13.53 8.41 -10.25
N ASP A 13 -13.57 8.36 -8.92
CA ASP A 13 -14.52 9.13 -8.12
C ASP A 13 -13.91 9.69 -6.82
N LYS A 14 -14.65 10.60 -6.18
CA LYS A 14 -14.20 11.29 -4.96
C LYS A 14 -14.16 10.38 -3.72
N ALA A 15 -14.98 9.33 -3.68
CA ALA A 15 -14.99 8.38 -2.56
C ALA A 15 -13.75 7.48 -2.62
N GLU A 16 -13.40 7.01 -3.82
CA GLU A 16 -12.17 6.27 -4.11
C GLU A 16 -10.93 7.12 -3.78
N ALA A 17 -10.94 8.41 -4.14
CA ALA A 17 -9.89 9.35 -3.73
C ALA A 17 -9.67 9.38 -2.22
N HIS A 18 -10.76 9.45 -1.45
CA HIS A 18 -10.71 9.51 0.01
C HIS A 18 -10.23 8.19 0.62
N GLN A 19 -10.69 7.06 0.09
CA GLN A 19 -10.27 5.73 0.53
C GLN A 19 -8.78 5.49 0.28
N VAL A 20 -8.29 5.85 -0.92
CA VAL A 20 -6.88 5.70 -1.26
C VAL A 20 -6.02 6.60 -0.38
N LYS A 21 -6.39 7.87 -0.17
CA LYS A 21 -5.69 8.77 0.75
C LYS A 21 -5.62 8.19 2.17
N LYS A 22 -6.74 7.70 2.69
CA LYS A 22 -6.81 7.11 4.04
C LYS A 22 -5.97 5.84 4.15
N ALA A 23 -5.91 5.02 3.09
CA ALA A 23 -5.06 3.84 3.04
C ALA A 23 -3.57 4.21 3.07
N PHE A 24 -3.15 5.22 2.31
CA PHE A 24 -1.78 5.74 2.36
C PHE A 24 -1.40 6.32 3.72
N GLU A 25 -2.28 7.12 4.32
CA GLU A 25 -2.07 7.65 5.68
C GLU A 25 -1.96 6.53 6.72
N THR A 26 -2.83 5.52 6.62
CA THR A 26 -2.82 4.34 7.51
C THR A 26 -1.55 3.51 7.32
N MET A 27 -1.10 3.33 6.08
CA MET A 27 0.15 2.62 5.78
C MET A 27 1.35 3.38 6.32
N ASN A 28 1.43 4.69 6.10
CA ASN A 28 2.52 5.51 6.61
C ASN A 28 2.55 5.52 8.14
N ARG A 29 1.38 5.60 8.80
CA ARG A 29 1.28 5.63 10.27
C ARG A 29 1.66 4.29 10.92
N ASN A 30 1.26 3.16 10.36
CA ASN A 30 1.46 1.85 10.99
C ASN A 30 2.78 1.17 10.60
N PHE A 31 3.26 1.40 9.38
CA PHE A 31 4.44 0.71 8.85
C PHE A 31 5.62 1.65 8.61
N GLY A 32 5.37 2.96 8.52
CA GLY A 32 6.34 3.94 8.03
C GLY A 32 6.72 3.68 6.56
N ALA A 33 7.37 4.65 5.91
CA ALA A 33 7.86 4.48 4.54
C ALA A 33 8.76 3.23 4.36
N LYS A 34 9.55 2.90 5.40
CA LYS A 34 10.46 1.74 5.40
C LYS A 34 9.71 0.40 5.44
N GLY A 35 8.58 0.31 6.13
CA GLY A 35 7.77 -0.90 6.18
C GLY A 35 6.97 -1.15 4.89
N ILE A 36 6.52 -0.08 4.23
CA ILE A 36 5.83 -0.17 2.93
C ILE A 36 6.79 -0.72 1.86
N ILE A 37 7.99 -0.13 1.73
CA ILE A 37 9.01 -0.59 0.77
C ILE A 37 9.41 -2.03 1.06
N ARG A 38 9.52 -2.40 2.34
CA ARG A 38 9.86 -3.78 2.73
C ARG A 38 8.73 -4.76 2.39
N MET A 39 7.47 -4.38 2.56
CA MET A 39 6.33 -5.20 2.18
C MET A 39 6.20 -5.35 0.66
N GLU A 40 6.44 -4.28 -0.10
CA GLU A 40 6.50 -4.33 -1.56
C GLU A 40 7.62 -5.27 -2.02
N HIS A 41 8.81 -5.15 -1.44
CA HIS A 41 9.94 -6.02 -1.74
C HIS A 41 9.66 -7.48 -1.39
N LEU A 42 9.02 -7.75 -0.24
CA LEU A 42 8.61 -9.11 0.14
C LEU A 42 7.56 -9.65 -0.83
N PHE A 43 6.56 -8.87 -1.21
CA PHE A 43 5.51 -9.30 -2.14
C PHE A 43 6.06 -9.61 -3.55
N LEU A 44 7.01 -8.80 -4.03
CA LEU A 44 7.63 -8.95 -5.35
C LEU A 44 8.65 -10.09 -5.42
N ASN A 45 9.35 -10.38 -4.32
CA ASN A 45 10.40 -11.40 -4.30
C ASN A 45 9.99 -12.73 -3.67
N ASP A 46 8.89 -12.77 -2.91
CA ASP A 46 8.44 -13.97 -2.21
C ASP A 46 7.09 -14.48 -2.75
N ALA A 47 7.12 -15.67 -3.37
CA ALA A 47 5.96 -16.33 -3.93
C ALA A 47 4.94 -16.80 -2.87
N PHE A 48 5.41 -17.15 -1.66
CA PHE A 48 4.57 -17.56 -0.55
C PHE A 48 3.77 -16.38 0.00
N ILE A 49 4.43 -15.25 0.25
CA ILE A 49 3.75 -14.00 0.68
C ILE A 49 2.71 -13.56 -0.36
N ARG A 50 3.06 -13.63 -1.65
CA ARG A 50 2.14 -13.30 -2.74
C ARG A 50 0.90 -14.20 -2.75
N ASN A 51 1.08 -15.49 -2.50
CA ASN A 51 -0.02 -16.44 -2.46
C ASN A 51 -0.94 -16.20 -1.26
N LEU A 52 -0.37 -15.91 -0.08
CA LEU A 52 -1.15 -15.56 1.12
C LEU A 52 -2.00 -14.30 0.91
N VAL A 53 -1.44 -13.26 0.30
CA VAL A 53 -2.18 -12.03 -0.03
C VAL A 53 -3.30 -12.31 -1.03
N LYS A 54 -3.03 -13.10 -2.08
CA LYS A 54 -4.07 -13.51 -3.04
C LYS A 54 -5.23 -14.25 -2.38
N ILE A 55 -4.96 -15.18 -1.47
CA ILE A 55 -5.98 -15.92 -0.73
C ILE A 55 -6.84 -14.96 0.10
N LYS A 56 -6.22 -13.98 0.75
CA LYS A 56 -6.92 -13.00 1.60
C LYS A 56 -7.80 -12.07 0.79
N ILE A 57 -7.35 -11.62 -0.38
CA ILE A 57 -8.15 -10.77 -1.29
C ILE A 57 -9.32 -11.56 -1.88
N LYS A 58 -9.14 -12.84 -2.22
CA LYS A 58 -10.20 -13.69 -2.78
C LYS A 58 -11.34 -14.02 -1.80
N LYS A 59 -11.10 -13.85 -0.50
CA LYS A 59 -12.06 -14.11 0.58
C LYS A 59 -12.78 -12.85 1.07
N GLY A 60 -12.42 -11.68 0.56
CA GLY A 60 -13.03 -10.38 0.89
C GLY A 60 -14.10 -9.97 -0.10
#